data_AF-A0A6B2DP25-F1
#
_entry.id   AF-A0A6B2DP25-F1
#
_cell.length_a   1.000
_cell.length_b   1.000
_cell.length_c   1.000
_cell.angle_alpha   90.00
_cell.angle_beta   90.00
_cell.angle_gamma   90.00
#
_symmetry.space_group_name_H-M   'P 1'
#
loop_
_entity.id
_entity.type
_entity.pdbx_description
1 polymer ?
#
loop_
_entity_poly.entity_id
_entity_poly.type
_entity_poly.pdbx_seq_one_letter_code
_entity_poly.pdbx_strand_id
1 'polypeptide(L)'
;MTALAAWAETELARLIDEVYAATCERIELYRDEKVVPRADLHRSIAVNLRYLVDALAGTPSPGQGAPQETGSRRAHQGAPLPEVLQVYRIACAMLWDLLVRHARTAAPEGTTEALVDVASLL
;
A
#
# COMPACT_ATOMS: atom_id res chain seq x y z
N MET A 1 -2.34 -0.73 -18.93
CA MET A 1 -2.76 -1.04 -17.55
C MET A 1 -3.85 -2.10 -17.63
N THR A 2 -3.74 -3.19 -16.87
CA THR A 2 -4.83 -4.18 -16.76
C THR A 2 -6.08 -3.50 -16.17
N ALA A 3 -7.28 -4.01 -16.48
CA ALA A 3 -8.53 -3.48 -15.94
C ALA A 3 -8.53 -3.44 -14.41
N LEU A 4 -7.88 -4.44 -13.78
CA LEU A 4 -7.67 -4.53 -12.34
C LEU A 4 -6.82 -3.38 -11.78
N ALA A 5 -5.70 -3.04 -12.44
CA ALA A 5 -4.84 -1.94 -12.00
C ALA A 5 -5.51 -0.56 -12.18
N ALA A 6 -6.25 -0.36 -13.27
CA ALA A 6 -7.03 0.86 -13.49
C ALA A 6 -8.12 1.03 -12.42
N TRP A 7 -8.81 -0.06 -12.07
CA TRP A 7 -9.79 -0.05 -10.98
C TRP A 7 -9.12 0.21 -9.63
N ALA A 8 -8.00 -0.44 -9.33
CA ALA A 8 -7.26 -0.22 -8.09
C ALA A 8 -6.86 1.26 -7.92
N GLU A 9 -6.51 1.96 -9.00
CA GLU A 9 -6.24 3.40 -8.92
C GLU A 9 -7.45 4.25 -8.54
N THR A 10 -8.65 3.87 -8.97
CA THR A 10 -9.87 4.59 -8.55
C THR A 10 -10.16 4.46 -7.06
N GLU A 11 -9.70 3.37 -6.44
CA GLU A 11 -9.87 3.09 -5.01
C GLU A 11 -8.69 3.55 -4.14
N LEU A 12 -7.57 3.95 -4.76
CA LEU A 12 -6.31 4.20 -4.06
C LEU A 12 -6.45 5.27 -2.97
N ALA A 13 -7.13 6.39 -3.26
CA ALA A 13 -7.30 7.47 -2.30
C ALA A 13 -8.01 6.99 -1.02
N ARG A 14 -9.08 6.21 -1.16
CA ARG A 14 -9.82 5.62 -0.04
C ARG A 14 -8.94 4.62 0.73
N LEU A 15 -8.23 3.76 0.01
CA LEU A 15 -7.35 2.76 0.64
C LEU A 15 -6.21 3.41 1.46
N ILE A 16 -5.64 4.51 0.98
CA ILE A 16 -4.60 5.26 1.71
C ILE A 16 -5.10 5.72 3.07
N ASP A 17 -6.28 6.32 3.11
CA ASP A 17 -6.88 6.82 4.35
C ASP A 17 -7.22 5.67 5.31
N GLU A 18 -7.73 4.56 4.78
CA GLU A 18 -8.05 3.37 5.58
C GLU A 18 -6.79 2.70 6.17
N VAL A 19 -5.73 2.55 5.38
CA VAL A 19 -4.45 2.00 5.85
C VAL A 19 -3.81 2.91 6.89
N TYR A 20 -3.89 4.22 6.68
CA TYR A 20 -3.42 5.20 7.66
C TYR A 20 -4.20 5.10 8.98
N ALA A 21 -5.52 5.05 8.92
CA ALA A 21 -6.36 4.90 10.11
C ALA A 21 -6.05 3.59 10.86
N ALA A 22 -5.98 2.46 10.14
CA ALA A 22 -5.65 1.16 10.71
C ALA A 22 -4.24 1.13 11.33
N THR A 23 -3.28 1.84 10.73
CA THR A 23 -1.92 1.97 11.26
C THR A 23 -1.92 2.70 12.59
N CYS A 24 -2.56 3.87 12.66
CA CYS A 24 -2.66 4.66 13.88
C CYS A 24 -3.43 3.92 14.99
N GLU A 25 -4.45 3.14 14.63
CA GLU A 25 -5.21 2.34 15.59
C GLU A 25 -4.36 1.19 16.18
N ARG A 26 -3.72 0.41 15.31
CA ARG A 26 -3.15 -0.91 15.65
C ARG A 26 -1.70 -0.87 16.10
N ILE A 27 -0.96 0.21 15.82
CA ILE A 27 0.47 0.30 16.12
C ILE A 27 0.72 1.51 17.02
N GLU A 28 1.16 1.24 18.25
CA GLU A 28 1.29 2.25 19.31
C GLU A 28 2.23 3.41 18.91
N LEU A 29 3.33 3.09 18.23
CA LEU A 29 4.31 4.07 17.72
C LEU A 29 3.69 5.21 16.92
N TYR A 30 2.62 4.94 16.18
CA TYR A 30 2.01 5.88 15.24
C TYR A 30 0.81 6.66 15.82
N ARG A 31 0.46 6.46 17.10
CA ARG A 31 -0.69 7.12 17.73
C ARG A 31 -0.47 8.61 18.04
N ASP A 32 0.71 8.98 18.55
CA ASP A 32 0.95 10.26 19.23
C ASP A 32 2.01 11.18 18.58
N GLU A 33 2.36 10.93 17.31
CA GLU A 33 3.20 11.79 16.45
C GLU A 33 4.65 12.02 16.91
N LYS A 34 5.08 11.44 18.04
CA LYS A 34 6.39 11.72 18.65
C LYS A 34 7.57 11.29 17.80
N VAL A 35 7.47 10.12 17.16
CA VAL A 35 8.54 9.54 16.34
C VAL A 35 8.32 9.84 14.86
N VAL A 36 7.08 9.71 14.42
CA VAL A 36 6.69 9.93 13.02
C VAL A 36 5.50 10.90 12.99
N PRO A 37 5.65 12.10 12.41
CA PRO A 37 4.54 13.04 12.23
C PRO A 37 3.42 12.44 11.38
N ARG A 38 2.15 12.74 11.69
CA ARG A 38 1.00 12.17 10.94
C ARG A 38 1.03 12.46 9.45
N ALA A 39 1.37 13.71 9.09
CA ALA A 39 1.48 14.10 7.69
C ALA A 39 2.58 13.31 6.96
N ASP A 40 3.68 12.99 7.64
CA ASP A 40 4.76 12.18 7.06
C ASP A 40 4.35 10.70 6.93
N LEU A 41 3.64 10.17 7.93
CA LEU A 41 3.09 8.81 7.87
C LEU A 41 2.10 8.66 6.71
N HIS A 42 1.09 9.53 6.64
CA HIS A 42 0.06 9.51 5.58
C HIS A 42 0.70 9.62 4.20
N ARG A 43 1.59 10.60 4.01
CA ARG A 43 2.36 10.75 2.76
C ARG A 43 3.14 9.49 2.41
N SER A 44 3.82 8.87 3.37
CA SER A 44 4.59 7.65 3.10
C SER A 44 3.69 6.48 2.68
N ILE A 45 2.52 6.33 3.30
CA ILE A 45 1.52 5.31 2.93
C ILE A 45 1.03 5.57 1.49
N ALA A 46 0.71 6.82 1.17
CA ALA A 46 0.28 7.21 -0.17
C ALA A 46 1.31 6.88 -1.25
N VAL A 47 2.57 7.25 -1.02
CA VAL A 47 3.66 7.02 -1.98
C VAL A 47 3.93 5.52 -2.15
N ASN A 48 3.94 4.72 -1.08
CA ASN A 48 4.21 3.29 -1.17
C ASN A 48 3.04 2.50 -1.76
N LEU A 49 1.79 2.85 -1.45
CA LEU A 49 0.63 2.18 -2.06
C LEU A 49 0.54 2.48 -3.56
N ARG A 50 0.80 3.72 -3.98
CA ARG A 50 0.88 4.05 -5.41
C ARG A 50 1.98 3.26 -6.11
N TYR A 51 3.16 3.15 -5.48
CA TYR A 51 4.24 2.32 -6.00
C TYR A 51 3.80 0.86 -6.22
N LEU A 52 3.03 0.28 -5.29
CA LEU A 52 2.48 -1.07 -5.44
C LEU A 52 1.47 -1.16 -6.57
N VAL A 53 0.53 -0.21 -6.68
CA VAL A 53 -0.48 -0.20 -7.75
C VAL A 53 0.15 0.02 -9.14
N ASP A 54 1.16 0.88 -9.25
CA ASP A 54 1.94 1.06 -10.49
C ASP A 54 2.59 -0.26 -10.93
N ALA A 55 3.14 -1.02 -9.98
CA ALA A 55 3.75 -2.32 -10.25
C ALA A 55 2.71 -3.33 -10.78
N LEU A 56 1.48 -3.34 -10.25
CA LEU A 56 0.37 -4.16 -10.77
C LEU A 56 0.04 -3.82 -12.23
N ALA A 57 0.22 -2.56 -12.62
CA ALA A 57 -0.09 -2.11 -13.97
C ALA A 57 1.00 -2.46 -15.01
N GLY A 58 2.09 -3.11 -14.58
CA GLY A 58 3.27 -3.39 -15.41
C GLY A 58 4.03 -2.13 -15.82
N THR A 59 3.74 -0.99 -15.19
CA THR A 59 4.43 0.27 -15.43
C THR A 59 5.58 0.40 -14.43
N PRO A 60 6.85 0.44 -14.89
CA PRO A 60 7.94 0.77 -14.00
C PRO A 60 7.68 2.15 -13.42
N SER A 61 7.39 2.24 -12.12
CA SER A 61 7.28 3.54 -11.46
C SER A 61 8.66 4.22 -11.59
N PRO A 62 8.75 5.44 -12.14
CA PRO A 62 10.03 6.14 -12.29
C PRO A 62 10.72 6.44 -10.93
N GLY A 63 10.08 6.12 -9.81
CA GLY A 63 10.62 6.23 -8.46
C GLY A 63 10.91 4.87 -7.80
N GLN A 64 11.87 4.10 -8.31
CA GLN A 64 12.44 2.88 -7.67
C GLN A 64 13.00 3.09 -6.23
N GLY A 65 12.80 4.26 -5.63
CA GLY A 65 13.26 4.61 -4.29
C GLY A 65 12.15 4.80 -3.26
N ALA A 66 10.85 4.63 -3.56
CA ALA A 66 9.80 4.90 -2.57
C ALA A 66 9.95 4.07 -1.27
N PRO A 67 10.11 2.72 -1.34
CA PRO A 67 10.39 1.91 -0.16
C PRO A 67 11.74 2.26 0.50
N GLN A 68 12.79 2.52 -0.29
CA GLN A 68 14.13 2.84 0.20
C GLN A 68 14.15 4.18 0.95
N GLU A 69 13.54 5.23 0.38
CA GLU A 69 13.39 6.56 0.98
C GLU A 69 12.57 6.46 2.27
N THR A 70 11.50 5.66 2.26
CA THR A 70 10.70 5.43 3.47
C THR A 70 11.54 4.74 4.54
N GLY A 71 12.27 3.68 4.20
CA GLY A 71 13.17 2.98 5.12
C GLY A 71 14.26 3.88 5.68
N SER A 72 14.92 4.66 4.82
CA SER A 72 15.93 5.66 5.22
C SER A 72 15.34 6.68 6.20
N ARG A 73 14.18 7.26 5.87
CA ARG A 73 13.52 8.25 6.73
C ARG A 73 13.14 7.67 8.10
N ARG A 74 12.58 6.45 8.12
CA ARG A 74 12.19 5.77 9.36
C ARG A 74 13.41 5.43 10.23
N ALA A 75 14.52 5.04 9.62
CA ALA A 75 15.78 4.84 10.34
C ALA A 75 16.28 6.16 10.98
N HIS A 76 16.27 7.28 10.24
CA HIS A 76 16.66 8.58 10.78
C HIS A 76 15.74 9.09 11.90
N GLN A 77 14.45 8.75 11.84
CA GLN A 77 13.48 9.07 12.89
C GLN A 77 13.60 8.16 14.12
N GLY A 78 14.36 7.06 14.04
CA GLY A 78 14.46 6.07 15.12
C GLY A 78 13.23 5.18 15.23
N ALA A 79 12.40 5.08 14.18
CA ALA A 79 11.28 4.14 14.16
C ALA A 79 11.83 2.70 14.11
N PRO A 80 11.42 1.81 15.03
CA PRO A 80 11.93 0.45 15.02
C PRO A 80 11.40 -0.32 13.81
N LEU A 81 12.28 -1.15 13.23
CA LEU A 81 12.01 -1.88 11.98
C LEU A 81 10.74 -2.79 12.08
N PRO A 82 10.46 -3.49 13.20
CA PRO A 82 9.25 -4.31 13.31
C PRO A 82 7.95 -3.53 13.06
N GLU A 83 7.85 -2.29 13.56
CA GLU A 83 6.69 -1.41 13.42
C GLU A 83 6.57 -0.91 11.99
N VAL A 84 7.69 -0.59 11.33
CA VAL A 84 7.70 -0.25 9.89
C VAL A 84 7.21 -1.43 9.06
N LEU A 85 7.71 -2.64 9.33
CA LEU A 85 7.26 -3.86 8.64
C LEU A 85 5.80 -4.20 8.96
N GLN A 86 5.29 -3.80 10.12
CA GLN A 86 3.88 -4.00 10.47
C GLN A 86 2.97 -3.11 9.63
N VAL A 87 3.35 -1.85 9.36
CA VAL A 87 2.62 -0.98 8.42
C VAL A 87 2.59 -1.61 7.02
N TYR A 88 3.73 -2.11 6.54
CA TYR A 88 3.80 -2.80 5.25
C TYR A 88 2.83 -3.99 5.20
N ARG A 89 2.81 -4.85 6.24
CA ARG A 89 1.89 -5.99 6.32
C ARG A 89 0.42 -5.54 6.30
N ILE A 90 0.06 -4.49 7.03
CA ILE A 90 -1.30 -3.93 7.04
C ILE A 90 -1.68 -3.45 5.64
N ALA A 91 -0.83 -2.63 5.01
CA ALA A 91 -1.08 -2.06 3.69
C ALA A 91 -1.26 -3.15 2.63
N CYS A 92 -0.36 -4.14 2.57
CA CYS A 92 -0.45 -5.24 1.61
C CYS A 92 -1.68 -6.11 1.84
N ALA A 93 -2.00 -6.44 3.10
CA ALA A 93 -3.19 -7.24 3.40
C ALA A 93 -4.49 -6.53 2.99
N MET A 94 -4.59 -5.23 3.23
CA MET A 94 -5.75 -4.44 2.86
C MET A 94 -5.88 -4.24 1.34
N LEU A 95 -4.76 -3.99 0.65
CA LEU A 95 -4.73 -3.96 -0.82
C LEU A 95 -5.15 -5.31 -1.41
N TRP A 96 -4.63 -6.42 -0.89
CA TRP A 96 -4.98 -7.76 -1.35
C TRP A 96 -6.47 -8.07 -1.16
N ASP A 97 -7.01 -7.78 0.03
CA ASP A 97 -8.43 -7.96 0.32
C ASP A 97 -9.32 -7.12 -0.62
N LEU A 98 -8.91 -5.88 -0.90
CA LEU A 98 -9.58 -5.00 -1.85
C LEU A 98 -9.66 -5.62 -3.26
N LEU A 99 -8.53 -6.10 -3.78
CA LEU A 99 -8.44 -6.73 -5.10
C LEU A 99 -9.27 -8.02 -5.17
N VAL A 100 -9.18 -8.88 -4.16
CA VAL A 100 -9.95 -10.13 -4.08
C VAL A 100 -11.45 -9.85 -4.03
N ARG A 101 -11.90 -8.86 -3.25
CA ARG A 101 -13.31 -8.48 -3.17
C ARG A 101 -13.84 -8.00 -4.51
N HIS A 102 -13.07 -7.20 -5.24
CA HIS A 102 -13.47 -6.74 -6.58
C HIS A 102 -13.62 -7.90 -7.54
N ALA A 103 -12.60 -8.77 -7.64
CA ALA A 103 -12.61 -9.94 -8.50
C ALA A 103 -13.84 -10.84 -8.26
N ARG A 104 -14.32 -10.94 -7.00
CA ARG A 104 -15.48 -11.76 -6.64
C ARG A 104 -16.85 -11.13 -6.91
N THR A 105 -16.97 -9.79 -6.89
CA THR A 105 -18.29 -9.13 -6.75
C THR A 105 -18.73 -8.30 -7.95
N ALA A 106 -17.79 -7.77 -8.74
CA ALA A 106 -18.12 -6.74 -9.71
C ALA A 106 -17.26 -6.80 -10.99
N ALA A 107 -16.50 -7.87 -11.15
CA ALA A 107 -15.42 -7.88 -12.11
C ALA A 107 -15.84 -8.39 -13.50
N PRO A 108 -15.43 -7.73 -14.58
CA PRO A 108 -15.53 -8.26 -15.94
C PRO A 108 -14.84 -9.61 -16.07
N GLU A 109 -15.26 -10.40 -17.07
CA GLU A 109 -14.56 -11.64 -17.48
C GLU A 109 -13.04 -11.38 -17.61
N GLY A 110 -12.20 -12.28 -17.06
CA GLY A 110 -10.74 -12.15 -17.09
C GLY A 110 -10.11 -11.47 -15.85
N THR A 111 -10.90 -10.94 -14.92
CA THR A 111 -10.34 -10.26 -13.73
C THR A 111 -9.79 -11.23 -12.68
N THR A 112 -10.38 -12.42 -12.57
CA THR A 112 -9.86 -13.49 -11.70
C THR A 112 -8.50 -13.97 -12.20
N GLU A 113 -8.38 -14.15 -13.52
CA GLU A 113 -7.14 -14.52 -14.20
C GLU A 113 -6.07 -13.43 -13.99
N ALA A 114 -6.42 -12.15 -14.17
CA ALA A 114 -5.51 -11.04 -13.90
C ALA A 114 -5.05 -11.00 -12.43
N LEU A 115 -5.91 -11.36 -11.48
CA LEU A 115 -5.54 -11.45 -10.07
C LEU A 115 -4.57 -12.62 -9.80
N VAL A 116 -4.77 -13.76 -10.46
CA VAL A 116 -3.88 -14.93 -10.38
C VAL A 116 -2.51 -14.62 -11.00
N ASP A 117 -2.48 -13.92 -12.13
CA ASP A 117 -1.24 -13.48 -12.78
C ASP A 117 -0.43 -12.57 -11.84
N VAL A 118 -1.08 -11.57 -11.24
CA VAL A 118 -0.48 -10.69 -10.23
C VAL A 118 0.07 -11.48 -9.04
N ALA A 119 -0.71 -12.42 -8.50
CA ALA A 119 -0.30 -13.23 -7.34
C ALA A 119 0.94 -14.08 -7.63
N SER A 120 1.13 -14.49 -8.89
CA SER A 120 2.26 -15.30 -9.32
C SER A 120 3.57 -14.50 -9.46
N LEU A 121 3.51 -13.17 -9.36
CA LEU A 121 4.67 -12.27 -9.40
C LEU A 121 5.22 -11.93 -8.01
N LEU A 122 4.56 -12.38 -6.93
CA LEU A 122 4.92 -12.17 -5.52
C LEU A 122 5.56 -13.42 -4.92
#